data_AF-A0AA46DH94-F1
#
_entry.id   AF-A0AA46DH94-F1
#
_cell.length_a   1.000
_cell.length_b   1.000
_cell.length_c   1.000
_cell.angle_alpha   90.00
_cell.angle_beta   90.00
_cell.angle_gamma   90.00
#
_symmetry.space_group_name_H-M   'P 1'
#
loop_
_entity.id
_entity.type
_entity.pdbx_description
1 polymer ?
#
loop_
_entity_poly.entity_id
_entity_poly.type
_entity_poly.pdbx_seq_one_letter_code
_entity_poly.pdbx_strand_id
1 'polypeptide(L)'
;MTNDTSLPGTTSAIPLLMAAELQDHLMTASHDLERLDTLLADASDSLLQRFSAAVAQMQSLSAAAAERRIGTDELTAVMQHLGAAVVALQFQDMASQLIAHTHRRLRSCADQLAREAMGDEDEDGEAVVEVAPLRPNPVTQAEMDAGSIELF
;
A
#
# COMPACT_ATOMS: atom_id res chain seq x y z
N MET A 1 18.79 -53.58 24.26
CA MET A 1 20.13 -52.97 24.12
C MET A 1 20.56 -53.24 22.69
N THR A 2 20.66 -52.31 21.76
CA THR A 2 21.04 -50.88 21.76
C THR A 2 20.47 -50.24 20.48
N ASN A 3 19.63 -49.23 20.60
CA ASN A 3 19.94 -47.79 20.55
C ASN A 3 19.98 -47.23 19.13
N ASP A 4 18.87 -46.57 18.81
CA ASP A 4 18.64 -45.45 17.91
C ASP A 4 19.88 -44.59 17.64
N THR A 5 20.20 -44.37 16.36
CA THR A 5 21.09 -43.28 15.93
C THR A 5 20.35 -42.46 14.90
N SER A 6 19.37 -41.71 15.38
CA SER A 6 18.80 -40.57 14.67
C SER A 6 19.89 -39.50 14.52
N LEU A 7 20.24 -39.14 13.28
CA LEU A 7 21.14 -38.02 12.98
C LEU A 7 20.49 -36.71 13.43
N PRO A 8 21.18 -35.83 14.17
CA PRO A 8 20.64 -34.50 14.48
C PRO A 8 20.58 -33.68 13.19
N GLY A 9 19.38 -33.22 12.84
CA GLY A 9 19.18 -32.28 11.74
C GLY A 9 20.00 -31.02 12.00
N THR A 10 20.93 -30.72 11.10
CA THR A 10 21.66 -29.45 11.10
C THR A 10 20.71 -28.37 10.60
N THR A 11 19.97 -27.75 11.51
CA THR A 11 19.32 -26.46 11.23
C THR A 11 20.45 -25.46 11.02
N SER A 12 20.68 -25.05 9.78
CA SER A 12 21.69 -24.02 9.46
C SER A 12 21.19 -22.69 10.00
N ALA A 13 21.54 -22.35 11.24
CA ALA A 13 21.22 -21.06 11.83
C ALA A 13 21.87 -19.94 11.01
N ILE A 14 21.08 -18.92 10.64
CA ILE A 14 21.58 -17.69 10.03
C ILE A 14 22.55 -17.04 11.03
N PRO A 15 23.77 -16.63 10.62
CA PRO A 15 24.66 -15.90 11.51
C PRO A 15 23.99 -14.62 12.04
N LEU A 16 24.05 -14.37 13.35
CA LEU A 16 23.40 -13.23 14.02
C LEU A 16 23.68 -11.88 13.34
N LEU A 17 24.93 -11.66 12.90
CA LEU A 17 25.30 -10.44 12.19
C LEU A 17 24.53 -10.27 10.87
N MET A 18 24.40 -11.36 10.10
CA MET A 18 23.64 -11.36 8.84
C MET A 18 22.14 -11.18 9.10
N ALA A 19 21.61 -11.76 10.17
CA ALA A 19 20.23 -11.55 10.59
C ALA A 19 19.97 -10.08 10.96
N ALA A 20 20.86 -9.45 11.73
CA ALA A 20 20.75 -8.04 12.11
C ALA A 20 20.82 -7.12 10.88
N GLU A 21 21.76 -7.35 9.95
CA GLU A 21 21.86 -6.57 8.70
C GLU A 21 20.60 -6.71 7.84
N LEU A 22 20.05 -7.91 7.69
CA LEU A 22 18.82 -8.12 6.92
C LEU A 22 17.60 -7.51 7.64
N GLN A 23 17.53 -7.59 8.97
CA GLN A 23 16.49 -6.94 9.75
C GLN A 23 16.51 -5.41 9.55
N ASP A 24 17.68 -4.79 9.60
CA ASP A 24 17.85 -3.35 9.40
C ASP A 24 17.42 -2.90 8.00
N HIS A 25 17.76 -3.67 6.96
CA HIS A 25 17.29 -3.42 5.60
C HIS A 25 15.76 -3.55 5.48
N LEU A 26 15.15 -4.56 6.10
CA LEU A 26 13.69 -4.75 6.10
C LEU A 26 12.98 -3.61 6.84
N MET A 27 13.55 -3.12 7.94
CA MET A 27 13.04 -1.98 8.70
C MET A 27 13.15 -0.69 7.90
N THR A 28 14.28 -0.46 7.22
CA THR A 28 14.46 0.70 6.32
C THR A 28 13.43 0.68 5.19
N ALA A 29 13.25 -0.47 4.52
CA ALA A 29 12.25 -0.63 3.49
C ALA A 29 10.82 -0.43 4.01
N SER A 30 10.54 -0.83 5.25
CA SER A 30 9.23 -0.61 5.89
C SER A 30 8.95 0.88 6.09
N HIS A 31 9.91 1.64 6.65
CA HIS A 31 9.76 3.09 6.79
C HIS A 31 9.62 3.81 5.45
N ASP A 32 10.35 3.36 4.41
CA ASP A 32 10.23 3.93 3.06
C ASP A 32 8.84 3.68 2.46
N LEU A 33 8.21 2.53 2.73
CA LEU A 33 6.83 2.25 2.32
C LEU A 33 5.82 3.14 3.04
N GLU A 34 5.96 3.37 4.35
CA GLU A 34 5.09 4.31 5.09
C GLU A 34 5.19 5.73 4.52
N ARG A 35 6.42 6.17 4.25
CA ARG A 35 6.68 7.48 3.63
C ARG A 35 6.12 7.56 2.22
N LEU A 36 6.25 6.50 1.43
CA LEU A 36 5.69 6.43 0.08
C LEU A 36 4.16 6.52 0.10
N ASP A 37 3.50 5.81 1.02
CA ASP A 37 2.05 5.87 1.18
C ASP A 37 1.57 7.30 1.49
N THR A 38 2.26 7.97 2.42
CA THR A 38 1.97 9.37 2.78
C THR A 38 2.14 10.31 1.59
N LEU A 39 3.25 10.18 0.85
CA LEU A 39 3.52 11.02 -0.33
C LEU A 39 2.48 10.81 -1.43
N LEU A 40 2.03 9.57 -1.63
CA LEU A 40 1.00 9.24 -2.62
C LEU A 40 -0.38 9.76 -2.21
N ALA A 41 -0.73 9.67 -0.92
CA ALA A 41 -1.95 10.25 -0.38
C ALA A 41 -1.97 11.78 -0.61
N ASP A 42 -0.92 12.50 -0.18
CA ASP A 42 -0.80 13.95 -0.34
C ASP A 42 -0.86 14.40 -1.81
N ALA A 43 -0.19 13.66 -2.69
CA ALA A 43 -0.20 13.94 -4.13
C ALA A 43 -1.60 13.71 -4.74
N SER A 44 -2.30 12.67 -4.31
CA SER A 44 -3.63 12.32 -4.81
C SER A 44 -4.69 13.31 -4.33
N ASP A 45 -4.63 13.72 -3.06
CA ASP A 45 -5.46 14.80 -2.51
C ASP A 45 -5.24 16.12 -3.28
N SER A 46 -3.97 16.45 -3.56
CA SER A 46 -3.61 17.63 -4.35
C SER A 46 -4.18 17.56 -5.77
N LEU A 47 -4.14 16.39 -6.42
CA LEU A 47 -4.71 16.19 -7.76
C LEU A 47 -6.24 16.30 -7.73
N LEU A 48 -6.90 15.68 -6.76
CA LEU A 48 -8.35 15.72 -6.60
C LEU A 48 -8.84 17.17 -6.41
N GLN A 49 -8.16 17.94 -5.56
CA GLN A 49 -8.47 19.34 -5.33
C GLN A 49 -8.30 20.17 -6.62
N ARG A 50 -7.19 19.97 -7.36
CA ARG A 50 -6.90 20.69 -8.60
C ARG A 50 -7.91 20.38 -9.70
N PHE A 51 -8.27 19.11 -9.87
CA PHE A 51 -9.28 18.73 -10.86
C PHE A 51 -10.67 19.27 -10.48
N SER A 52 -11.06 19.19 -9.22
CA SER A 52 -12.33 19.76 -8.74
C SER A 52 -12.40 21.28 -8.98
N ALA A 53 -11.30 21.99 -8.71
CA ALA A 53 -11.20 23.43 -8.99
C ALA A 53 -11.28 23.73 -10.49
N ALA A 54 -10.61 22.94 -11.34
CA ALA A 54 -10.67 23.10 -12.78
C ALA A 54 -12.08 22.84 -13.35
N VAL A 55 -12.79 21.84 -12.82
CA VAL A 55 -14.20 21.57 -13.17
C VAL A 55 -15.08 22.77 -12.82
N ALA A 56 -14.95 23.33 -11.61
CA ALA A 56 -15.73 24.49 -11.17
C ALA A 56 -15.46 25.73 -12.04
N GLN A 57 -14.19 25.98 -12.39
CA GLN A 57 -13.81 27.08 -13.29
C GLN A 57 -14.43 26.90 -14.68
N MET A 58 -14.42 25.69 -15.22
CA MET A 58 -15.04 25.44 -16.52
C MET A 58 -16.56 25.54 -16.47
N GLN A 59 -17.23 25.12 -15.40
CA GLN A 59 -18.66 25.36 -15.23
C GLN A 59 -18.99 26.85 -15.25
N SER A 60 -18.18 27.68 -14.58
CA SER A 60 -18.34 29.14 -14.61
C SER A 60 -18.14 29.72 -16.02
N LEU A 61 -17.13 29.24 -16.76
CA LEU A 61 -16.89 29.66 -18.14
C LEU A 61 -18.02 29.23 -19.07
N SER A 62 -18.56 28.02 -18.88
CA SER A 62 -19.71 27.52 -19.65
C SER A 62 -20.95 28.38 -19.44
N ALA A 63 -21.22 28.78 -18.20
CA ALA A 63 -22.35 29.64 -17.88
C ALA A 63 -22.21 31.03 -18.55
N ALA A 64 -21.03 31.65 -18.46
CA ALA A 64 -20.75 32.92 -19.09
C ALA A 64 -20.79 32.85 -20.63
N ALA A 65 -20.35 31.74 -21.22
CA ALA A 65 -20.44 31.48 -22.66
C ALA A 65 -21.90 31.29 -23.11
N ALA A 66 -22.72 30.60 -22.32
CA ALA A 66 -24.14 30.41 -22.59
C ALA A 66 -24.91 31.74 -22.61
N GLU A 67 -24.62 32.64 -21.65
CA GLU A 67 -25.17 34.02 -21.65
C GLU A 67 -24.85 34.78 -22.94
N ARG A 68 -23.65 34.54 -23.49
CA ARG A 68 -23.17 35.17 -24.74
C ARG A 68 -23.51 34.37 -26.00
N ARG A 69 -24.24 33.25 -25.88
CA ARG A 69 -24.59 32.31 -26.97
C ARG A 69 -23.37 31.81 -27.76
N ILE A 70 -22.25 31.60 -27.08
CA ILE A 70 -21.03 30.99 -27.64
C ILE A 70 -21.15 29.46 -27.51
N GLY A 71 -20.74 28.71 -28.53
CA GLY A 71 -20.71 27.25 -28.46
C GLY A 71 -19.67 26.74 -27.45
N THR A 72 -20.02 25.70 -26.69
CA THR A 72 -19.21 25.19 -25.56
C THR A 72 -18.88 23.69 -25.67
N ASP A 73 -18.89 23.14 -26.89
CA ASP A 73 -18.69 21.71 -27.13
C ASP A 73 -17.31 21.24 -26.63
N GLU A 74 -16.27 22.03 -26.87
CA GLU A 74 -14.90 21.78 -26.38
C GLU A 74 -14.83 21.80 -24.85
N LEU A 75 -15.58 22.71 -24.20
CA LEU A 75 -15.62 22.81 -22.74
C LEU A 75 -16.23 21.56 -22.10
N THR A 76 -17.27 21.02 -22.74
CA THR A 76 -17.95 19.80 -22.30
C THR A 76 -17.01 18.59 -22.36
N ALA A 77 -16.22 18.47 -23.43
CA ALA A 77 -15.23 17.40 -23.56
C ALA A 77 -14.14 17.48 -22.47
N VAL A 78 -13.63 18.68 -22.16
CA VAL A 78 -12.63 18.84 -21.10
C VAL A 78 -13.24 18.50 -19.73
N MET A 79 -14.50 18.86 -19.47
CA MET A 79 -15.17 18.50 -18.20
C MET A 79 -15.32 16.99 -18.04
N GLN A 80 -15.60 16.25 -19.11
CA GLN A 80 -15.65 14.79 -19.09
C GLN A 80 -14.27 14.19 -18.79
N HIS A 81 -13.20 14.71 -19.40
CA HIS A 81 -11.84 14.25 -19.12
C HIS A 81 -11.42 14.50 -17.66
N LEU A 82 -11.78 15.66 -17.08
CA LEU A 82 -11.53 15.93 -15.67
C LEU A 82 -12.31 14.99 -14.74
N GLY A 83 -13.58 14.71 -15.05
CA GLY A 83 -14.38 13.73 -14.31
C GLY A 83 -13.76 12.33 -14.36
N ALA A 84 -13.32 11.89 -15.53
CA ALA A 84 -12.64 10.61 -15.70
C ALA A 84 -11.30 10.55 -14.94
N ALA A 85 -10.55 11.65 -14.88
CA ALA A 85 -9.32 11.72 -14.10
C ALA A 85 -9.56 11.60 -12.59
N VAL A 86 -10.66 12.20 -12.08
CA VAL A 86 -11.07 12.04 -10.68
C VAL A 86 -11.45 10.59 -10.36
N VAL A 87 -12.17 9.92 -11.26
CA VAL A 87 -12.48 8.49 -11.11
C VAL A 87 -11.20 7.65 -11.15
N ALA A 88 -10.24 7.98 -12.01
CA ALA A 88 -8.96 7.28 -12.07
C ALA A 88 -8.12 7.44 -10.78
N LEU A 89 -8.31 8.51 -10.00
CA LEU A 89 -7.67 8.63 -8.69
C LEU A 89 -8.18 7.59 -7.68
N GLN A 90 -9.30 6.91 -7.94
CA GLN A 90 -9.76 5.79 -7.08
C GLN A 90 -8.81 4.59 -7.11
N PHE A 91 -7.94 4.48 -8.13
CA PHE A 91 -6.84 3.49 -8.11
C PHE A 91 -5.81 3.74 -7.00
N GLN A 92 -5.78 4.94 -6.41
CA GLN A 92 -4.91 5.24 -5.26
C GLN A 92 -5.28 4.42 -4.03
N ASP A 93 -6.57 4.22 -3.74
CA ASP A 93 -6.97 3.41 -2.58
C ASP A 93 -6.42 1.98 -2.67
N MET A 94 -6.47 1.39 -3.88
CA MET A 94 -5.87 0.08 -4.13
C MET A 94 -4.34 0.09 -4.01
N ALA A 95 -3.67 1.16 -4.45
CA ALA A 95 -2.23 1.29 -4.30
C ALA A 95 -1.83 1.39 -2.82
N SER A 96 -2.55 2.18 -2.03
CA SER A 96 -2.35 2.30 -0.58
C SER A 96 -2.60 0.97 0.13
N GLN A 97 -3.62 0.21 -0.25
CA GLN A 97 -3.86 -1.14 0.29
C GLN A 97 -2.69 -2.10 0.00
N LEU A 98 -2.12 -2.07 -1.21
CA LEU A 98 -0.96 -2.89 -1.59
C LEU A 98 0.31 -2.47 -0.84
N ILE A 99 0.54 -1.16 -0.67
CA ILE A 99 1.68 -0.64 0.10
C ILE A 99 1.56 -1.05 1.56
N ALA A 100 0.39 -0.83 2.18
CA ALA A 100 0.15 -1.20 3.57
C ALA A 100 0.27 -2.72 3.80
N HIS A 101 -0.19 -3.54 2.85
CA HIS A 101 0.00 -4.98 2.90
C HIS A 101 1.49 -5.37 2.83
N THR A 102 2.23 -4.77 1.90
CA THR A 102 3.67 -5.02 1.73
C THR A 102 4.45 -4.60 2.99
N HIS A 103 4.10 -3.45 3.57
CA HIS A 103 4.65 -2.95 4.83
C HIS A 103 4.52 -3.99 5.95
N ARG A 104 3.30 -4.46 6.23
CA ARG A 104 3.04 -5.48 7.26
C ARG A 104 3.79 -6.79 7.02
N ARG A 105 3.94 -7.19 5.75
CA ARG A 105 4.72 -8.39 5.41
C ARG A 105 6.21 -8.21 5.68
N LEU A 106 6.80 -7.08 5.30
CA LEU A 106 8.21 -6.80 5.58
C LEU A 106 8.46 -6.71 7.09
N ARG A 107 7.55 -6.09 7.83
CA ARG A 107 7.66 -5.99 9.28
C ARG A 107 7.56 -7.35 9.97
N SER A 108 6.61 -8.18 9.58
CA SER A 108 6.53 -9.57 10.06
C SER A 108 7.80 -10.38 9.77
N CYS A 109 8.40 -10.21 8.58
CA CYS A 109 9.69 -10.85 8.27
C CYS A 109 10.82 -10.35 9.18
N ALA A 110 10.87 -9.04 9.46
CA ALA A 110 11.87 -8.45 10.34
C ALA A 110 11.74 -8.97 11.79
N ASP A 111 10.51 -9.06 12.30
CA ASP A 111 10.22 -9.55 13.65
C ASP A 111 10.55 -11.06 13.78
N GLN A 112 10.22 -11.88 12.78
CA GLN A 112 10.55 -13.31 12.74
C GLN A 112 12.06 -13.53 12.72
N LEU A 113 12.79 -12.77 11.90
CA LEU A 113 14.25 -12.86 11.82
C LEU A 113 14.92 -12.46 13.14
N ALA A 114 14.40 -11.45 13.83
CA ALA A 114 14.87 -11.06 15.15
C ALA A 114 14.73 -12.22 16.15
N ARG A 115 13.53 -12.83 16.19
CA ARG A 115 13.21 -13.94 17.08
C ARG A 115 14.09 -15.17 16.80
N GLU A 116 14.24 -15.54 15.53
CA GLU A 116 15.07 -16.69 15.14
C GLU A 116 16.56 -16.47 15.46
N ALA A 117 17.05 -15.24 15.36
CA ALA A 117 18.46 -14.92 15.57
C ALA A 117 18.84 -14.76 17.04
N MET A 118 17.93 -14.27 17.89
CA MET A 118 18.19 -14.09 19.34
C MET A 118 17.90 -15.36 20.17
N GLY A 119 17.16 -16.33 19.60
CA GLY A 119 16.79 -17.57 20.31
C GLY A 119 15.76 -17.34 21.43
N ASP A 120 15.15 -18.41 21.95
CA ASP A 120 14.21 -18.36 23.09
C ASP A 120 14.94 -18.07 24.44
N GLU A 121 16.07 -17.37 24.43
CA GLU A 121 16.90 -17.10 25.63
C GLU A 121 16.36 -15.94 26.49
N ASP A 122 15.34 -15.22 26.03
CA ASP A 122 14.66 -14.20 26.84
C ASP A 122 13.54 -14.83 27.67
N GLU A 123 13.90 -15.23 28.89
CA GLU A 123 12.94 -15.55 29.98
C GLU A 123 12.13 -14.31 30.42
N ASP A 124 12.45 -13.12 29.88
CA ASP A 124 11.76 -11.85 30.11
C ASP A 124 11.26 -11.22 28.79
N GLY A 125 10.03 -11.54 28.43
CA GLY A 125 9.23 -10.76 27.47
C GLY A 125 9.07 -11.41 26.11
N GLU A 126 7.92 -12.06 25.90
CA GLU A 126 7.51 -12.58 24.60
C GLU A 126 7.48 -11.44 23.56
N ALA A 127 8.46 -11.43 22.65
CA ALA A 127 8.51 -10.46 21.57
C ALA A 127 7.24 -10.62 20.73
N VAL A 128 6.39 -9.58 20.73
CA VAL A 128 5.15 -9.57 19.95
C VAL A 128 5.53 -9.52 18.47
N VAL A 129 5.46 -10.67 17.80
CA VAL A 129 5.67 -10.78 16.35
C VAL A 129 4.44 -10.25 15.64
N GLU A 130 4.59 -9.29 14.73
CA GLU A 130 3.48 -8.89 13.87
C GLU A 130 3.00 -10.08 13.03
N VAL A 131 1.72 -10.45 13.19
CA VAL A 131 1.13 -11.55 12.42
C VAL A 131 1.05 -11.15 10.96
N ALA A 132 1.74 -11.92 10.10
CA ALA A 132 1.72 -11.69 8.67
C ALA A 132 0.27 -11.69 8.13
N PRO A 133 -0.06 -10.80 7.18
CA PRO A 133 -1.37 -10.79 6.54
C PRO A 133 -1.75 -12.16 5.98
N LEU A 134 -2.92 -12.68 6.38
CA LEU A 134 -3.37 -14.05 6.07
C LEU A 134 -3.67 -14.29 4.58
N ARG A 135 -3.96 -13.25 3.80
CA ARG A 135 -4.26 -13.36 2.37
C ARG A 135 -3.03 -13.00 1.54
N PRO A 136 -2.59 -13.86 0.59
CA PRO A 136 -1.40 -13.61 -0.22
C PRO A 136 -1.57 -12.47 -1.23
N ASN A 137 -2.81 -12.05 -1.52
CA ASN A 137 -3.08 -10.91 -2.39
C ASN A 137 -4.24 -10.09 -1.81
N PRO A 138 -4.02 -8.82 -1.41
CA PRO A 138 -5.08 -7.98 -0.85
C PRO A 138 -6.06 -7.45 -1.90
N VAL A 139 -5.72 -7.49 -3.20
CA VAL A 139 -6.57 -6.98 -4.30
C VAL A 139 -6.85 -8.10 -5.31
N THR A 140 -8.11 -8.48 -5.48
CA THR A 140 -8.54 -9.42 -6.53
C THR A 140 -9.31 -8.70 -7.62
N GLN A 141 -8.96 -8.92 -8.90
CA GLN A 141 -9.61 -8.28 -10.07
C GLN A 141 -11.13 -8.53 -10.21
N ALA A 142 -11.74 -9.37 -9.38
CA ALA A 142 -13.18 -9.58 -9.39
C ALA A 142 -14.00 -8.34 -8.96
N GLU A 143 -13.35 -7.34 -8.35
CA GLU A 143 -13.99 -6.06 -7.96
C GLU A 143 -13.86 -4.98 -9.04
N MET A 144 -13.13 -5.24 -10.13
CA MET A 144 -12.80 -4.22 -11.14
C MET A 144 -13.92 -3.89 -12.15
N ASP A 145 -14.96 -4.71 -12.31
CA ASP A 145 -15.83 -4.62 -13.50
C ASP A 145 -17.21 -3.96 -13.28
N ALA A 146 -17.54 -3.49 -12.08
CA ALA A 146 -18.92 -3.07 -11.77
C ALA A 146 -19.09 -1.71 -11.11
N GLY A 147 -18.11 -0.79 -11.12
CA GLY A 147 -18.33 0.62 -10.74
C GLY A 147 -19.05 0.88 -9.39
N SER A 148 -19.07 -0.09 -8.47
CA SER A 148 -19.74 -0.01 -7.18
C SER A 148 -18.92 -0.80 -6.17
N ILE A 149 -18.38 -0.13 -5.16
CA ILE A 149 -17.63 -0.73 -4.07
C ILE A 149 -18.58 -0.80 -2.88
N GLU A 150 -18.97 -2.01 -2.46
CA GLU A 150 -19.48 -2.22 -1.11
C GLU A 150 -18.29 -2.19 -0.15
N LEU A 151 -18.24 -1.15 0.68
CA LEU A 151 -17.28 -1.02 1.78
C LEU A 151 -17.66 -2.05 2.86
N PHE A 152 -16.74 -2.96 3.19
CA PHE A 152 -16.79 -3.77 4.41
C PHE A 152 -15.99 -3.09 5.53
#